data_AF-A0A2M8HGK5-F1
#
_entry.id   AF-A0A2M8HGK5-F1
#
_cell.length_a   1.000
_cell.length_b   1.000
_cell.length_c   1.000
_cell.angle_alpha   90.00
_cell.angle_beta   90.00
_cell.angle_gamma   90.00
#
_symmetry.space_group_name_H-M   'P 1'
#
loop_
_entity.id
_entity.type
_entity.pdbx_description
1 polymer ?
#
loop_
_entity_poly.entity_id
_entity_poly.type
_entity_poly.pdbx_seq_one_letter_code
_entity_poly.pdbx_strand_id
1 'polypeptide(L)'
;MDILLIFYCLLFLFILIAPTGFVFYKFKDKNTSLFGDSPDEFTSNLKEERLILLSNLADLKAEEETGKLKQGEFQDLSKDILVSLSSIDDRLTKVRDYPMEKSDSKVFQGPSLESRGKVELNFCPQCGSQLIPTAKFCHSCGYKLTS
;
A
#
# COMPACT_ATOMS: atom_id res chain seq x y z
N MET A 1 -36.87 17.33 -37.23
CA MET A 1 -35.53 17.97 -37.30
C MET A 1 -34.87 18.00 -35.91
N ASP A 2 -35.66 17.96 -34.84
CA ASP A 2 -35.21 18.16 -33.45
C ASP A 2 -34.47 16.96 -32.85
N ILE A 3 -34.82 15.73 -33.24
CA ILE A 3 -34.16 14.51 -32.74
C ILE A 3 -32.67 14.48 -33.15
N LEU A 4 -32.38 14.90 -34.38
CA LEU A 4 -31.01 14.99 -34.88
C LEU A 4 -30.22 16.04 -34.10
N LEU A 5 -30.85 17.18 -33.80
CA LEU A 5 -30.25 18.27 -33.03
C LEU A 5 -29.96 17.87 -31.58
N ILE A 6 -30.88 17.14 -30.94
CA ILE A 6 -30.69 16.57 -29.60
C ILE A 6 -29.50 15.60 -29.59
N PHE A 7 -29.39 14.72 -30.59
CA PHE A 7 -28.27 13.78 -30.70
C PHE A 7 -26.92 14.49 -30.81
N TYR A 8 -26.83 15.55 -31.63
CA TYR A 8 -25.61 16.35 -31.74
C TYR A 8 -25.26 17.09 -30.44
N CYS A 9 -26.25 17.61 -29.72
CA CYS A 9 -26.03 18.25 -28.42
C CYS A 9 -25.47 17.27 -27.38
N LEU A 10 -25.97 16.03 -27.33
CA LEU A 10 -25.47 14.99 -26.43
C LEU A 10 -24.03 14.59 -26.77
N LEU A 11 -23.71 14.41 -28.06
CA LEU A 11 -22.35 14.11 -28.49
C LEU A 11 -21.38 15.24 -28.12
N PHE A 12 -21.77 16.49 -28.33
CA PHE A 12 -20.94 17.65 -28.01
C PHE A 12 -20.68 17.75 -26.50
N LEU A 13 -21.69 17.50 -25.67
CA LEU A 13 -21.57 17.50 -24.22
C LEU A 13 -20.65 16.38 -23.72
N PHE A 14 -20.75 15.18 -24.31
CA PHE A 14 -19.82 14.08 -23.99
C PHE A 14 -18.37 14.43 -24.36
N ILE A 15 -18.14 15.04 -25.53
CA ILE A 15 -16.81 15.45 -25.97
C ILE A 15 -16.20 16.53 -25.05
N LEU A 16 -17.00 17.42 -24.48
CA LEU A 16 -16.52 18.44 -23.53
C LEU A 16 -16.28 17.88 -22.12
N ILE A 17 -17.10 16.94 -21.67
CA ILE A 17 -17.02 16.38 -20.32
C ILE A 17 -16.01 15.22 -20.24
N ALA A 18 -15.81 14.45 -21.30
CA ALA A 18 -14.86 13.33 -21.33
C ALA A 18 -13.41 13.73 -20.96
N PRO A 19 -12.80 14.78 -21.54
CA PRO A 19 -11.42 15.15 -21.20
C PRO A 19 -11.32 15.76 -19.80
N THR A 20 -12.30 16.56 -19.39
CA THR A 20 -12.33 17.17 -18.06
C THR A 20 -12.56 16.12 -16.98
N GLY A 21 -13.47 15.18 -17.21
CA GLY A 21 -13.73 14.02 -16.36
C GLY A 21 -12.55 13.06 -16.30
N PHE A 22 -11.87 12.79 -17.42
CA PHE A 22 -10.67 11.95 -17.46
C PHE A 22 -9.52 12.57 -16.66
N VAL A 23 -9.29 13.87 -16.81
CA VAL A 23 -8.27 14.60 -16.06
C VAL A 23 -8.63 14.63 -14.57
N PHE A 24 -9.89 14.88 -14.22
CA PHE A 24 -10.34 14.90 -12.82
C PHE A 24 -10.28 13.52 -12.17
N TYR A 25 -10.59 12.46 -12.93
CA TYR A 25 -10.44 11.06 -12.51
C TYR A 25 -8.97 10.74 -12.22
N LYS A 26 -8.07 11.10 -13.15
CA LYS A 26 -6.62 10.98 -12.95
C LYS A 26 -6.10 11.87 -11.82
N PHE A 27 -6.71 13.03 -11.58
CA PHE A 27 -6.31 13.94 -10.51
C PHE A 27 -6.78 13.44 -9.13
N LYS A 28 -7.95 12.79 -9.06
CA LYS A 28 -8.44 12.12 -7.85
C LYS A 28 -7.53 10.95 -7.43
N ASP A 29 -6.92 10.24 -8.40
CA ASP A 29 -5.85 9.26 -8.12
C ASP A 29 -4.52 9.92 -7.70
N LYS A 30 -4.27 11.19 -8.06
CA LYS A 30 -3.02 11.93 -7.76
C LYS A 30 -2.99 12.61 -6.39
N ASN A 31 -3.97 12.35 -5.53
CA ASN A 31 -3.75 12.52 -4.09
C ASN A 31 -2.91 11.38 -3.50
N THR A 32 -2.40 10.45 -4.32
CA THR A 32 -1.16 9.75 -4.00
C THR A 32 -0.02 10.76 -4.04
N SER A 33 0.62 10.95 -2.90
CA SER A 33 1.75 11.85 -2.71
C SER A 33 2.79 11.69 -3.83
N LEU A 34 3.40 12.80 -4.24
CA LEU A 34 4.53 12.89 -5.19
C LEU A 34 5.81 12.09 -4.77
N PHE A 35 5.71 11.34 -3.67
CA PHE A 35 6.70 10.45 -3.02
C PHE A 35 5.99 9.27 -2.33
N GLY A 36 4.88 8.78 -2.90
CA GLY A 36 4.19 7.60 -2.38
C GLY A 36 4.38 6.45 -3.35
N ASP A 37 5.24 5.50 -3.00
CA ASP A 37 5.38 4.23 -3.70
C ASP A 37 3.98 3.67 -3.92
N SER A 38 3.62 3.47 -5.18
CA SER A 38 2.29 2.99 -5.51
C SER A 38 2.13 1.58 -4.90
N PRO A 39 0.93 1.24 -4.38
CA PRO A 39 0.72 -0.01 -3.61
C PRO A 39 1.09 -1.28 -4.41
N ASP A 40 1.17 -1.19 -5.72
CA ASP A 40 1.66 -2.21 -6.64
C ASP A 40 3.18 -2.44 -6.57
N GLU A 41 4.01 -1.42 -6.34
CA GLU A 41 5.47 -1.57 -6.27
C GLU A 41 5.93 -2.20 -4.94
N PHE A 42 5.32 -1.80 -3.81
CA PHE A 42 5.61 -2.44 -2.53
C PHE A 42 5.23 -3.93 -2.55
N THR A 43 4.06 -4.25 -3.11
CA THR A 43 3.61 -5.65 -3.22
C THR A 43 4.40 -6.48 -4.22
N SER A 44 4.92 -5.89 -5.30
CA SER A 44 5.81 -6.60 -6.22
C SER A 44 7.12 -6.96 -5.55
N ASN A 45 7.74 -6.04 -4.80
CA ASN A 45 8.97 -6.30 -4.05
C ASN A 45 8.80 -7.44 -3.02
N LEU A 46 7.70 -7.43 -2.25
CA LEU A 46 7.39 -8.50 -1.30
C LEU A 46 7.15 -9.87 -1.97
N LYS A 47 6.52 -9.88 -3.15
CA LYS A 47 6.32 -11.11 -3.93
C LYS A 47 7.63 -11.64 -4.48
N GLU A 48 8.50 -10.76 -4.94
CA GLU A 48 9.83 -11.12 -5.46
C GLU A 48 10.69 -11.75 -4.36
N GLU A 49 10.72 -11.14 -3.16
CA GLU A 49 11.42 -11.68 -1.98
C GLU A 49 10.92 -13.11 -1.63
N ARG A 50 9.60 -13.32 -1.66
CA ARG A 50 9.00 -14.66 -1.44
C ARG A 50 9.45 -15.68 -2.48
N LEU A 51 9.52 -15.28 -3.76
CA LEU A 51 9.91 -16.18 -4.84
C LEU A 51 11.37 -16.62 -4.71
N ILE A 52 12.26 -15.70 -4.31
CA ILE A 52 13.68 -16.02 -4.07
C ILE A 52 13.82 -17.07 -2.97
N LEU A 53 13.11 -16.91 -1.85
CA LEU A 53 13.16 -17.88 -0.75
C LEU A 53 12.63 -19.27 -1.16
N LEU A 54 11.58 -19.32 -1.98
CA LEU A 54 11.07 -20.58 -2.54
C LEU A 54 12.07 -21.24 -3.49
N SER A 55 12.78 -20.44 -4.30
CA SER A 55 13.87 -20.94 -5.15
C SER A 55 14.98 -21.55 -4.30
N ASN A 56 15.44 -20.84 -3.26
CA ASN A 56 16.49 -21.33 -2.36
C ASN A 56 16.08 -22.63 -1.66
N LEU A 57 14.81 -22.76 -1.26
CA LEU A 57 14.29 -24.00 -0.66
C LEU A 57 14.30 -25.16 -1.68
N ALA A 58 13.92 -24.89 -2.93
CA ALA A 58 13.96 -25.88 -4.00
C ALA A 58 15.38 -26.37 -4.29
N ASP A 59 16.36 -25.47 -4.29
CA ASP A 59 17.77 -25.81 -4.51
C ASP A 59 18.32 -26.70 -3.38
N LEU A 60 18.04 -26.34 -2.11
CA LEU A 60 18.43 -27.16 -0.96
C LEU A 60 17.80 -28.56 -0.99
N LYS A 61 16.57 -28.66 -1.47
CA LYS A 61 15.90 -29.95 -1.63
C LYS A 61 16.56 -30.80 -2.70
N ALA A 62 17.01 -30.21 -3.80
CA ALA A 62 17.79 -30.91 -4.81
C ALA A 62 19.16 -31.39 -4.26
N GLU A 63 19.79 -30.61 -3.38
CA GLU A 63 21.03 -31.01 -2.71
C GLU A 63 20.86 -32.17 -1.71
N GLU A 64 19.72 -32.25 -1.02
CA GLU A 64 19.34 -33.41 -0.20
C GLU A 64 19.15 -34.66 -1.09
N GLU A 65 18.39 -34.53 -2.19
CA GLU A 65 18.10 -35.64 -3.12
C GLU A 65 19.37 -36.17 -3.83
N THR A 66 20.33 -35.29 -4.10
CA THR A 66 21.64 -35.68 -4.67
C THR A 66 22.62 -36.23 -3.63
N GLY A 67 22.22 -36.28 -2.34
CA GLY A 67 23.01 -36.83 -1.25
C GLY A 67 24.20 -35.97 -0.82
N LYS A 68 24.25 -34.70 -1.23
CA LYS A 68 25.30 -33.75 -0.82
C LYS A 68 25.10 -33.23 0.60
N LEU A 69 23.85 -33.15 1.03
CA LEU A 69 23.46 -32.76 2.38
C LEU A 69 22.96 -33.97 3.17
N LYS A 70 23.32 -34.04 4.45
CA LYS A 70 22.70 -35.00 5.37
C LYS A 70 21.31 -34.50 5.76
N GLN A 71 20.36 -35.41 5.92
CA GLN A 71 18.96 -35.09 6.25
C GLN A 71 18.78 -34.18 7.48
N GLY A 72 19.70 -34.24 8.45
CA GLY A 72 19.71 -33.33 9.61
C GLY A 72 20.10 -31.88 9.28
N GLU A 73 21.06 -31.68 8.37
CA GLU A 73 21.53 -30.34 7.97
C GLU A 73 20.47 -29.64 7.09
N PHE A 74 19.76 -30.41 6.27
CA PHE A 74 18.62 -29.92 5.49
C PHE A 74 17.49 -29.42 6.40
N GLN A 75 17.20 -30.15 7.50
CA GLN A 75 16.09 -29.80 8.39
C GLN A 75 16.34 -28.52 9.18
N ASP A 76 17.59 -28.18 9.49
CA ASP A 76 17.92 -26.95 10.19
C ASP A 76 17.98 -25.74 9.26
N LEU A 77 18.52 -25.92 8.05
CA LEU A 77 18.61 -24.84 7.07
C LEU A 77 17.23 -24.48 6.48
N SER A 78 16.37 -25.47 6.25
CA SER A 78 15.01 -25.23 5.76
C SER A 78 14.11 -24.53 6.79
N LYS A 79 14.28 -24.78 8.10
CA LYS A 79 13.51 -24.11 9.16
C LYS A 79 13.66 -22.60 9.13
N ASP A 80 14.89 -22.11 8.96
CA ASP A 80 15.18 -20.66 8.95
C ASP A 80 14.52 -19.96 7.75
N ILE A 81 14.57 -20.60 6.58
CA ILE A 81 13.89 -20.12 5.35
C ILE A 81 12.37 -20.13 5.53
N LEU A 82 11.81 -21.16 6.16
CA LEU A 82 10.37 -21.26 6.44
C LEU A 82 9.88 -20.18 7.41
N VAL A 83 10.68 -19.79 8.41
CA VAL A 83 10.38 -18.67 9.32
C VAL A 83 10.39 -17.34 8.56
N SER A 84 11.34 -17.14 7.65
CA SER A 84 11.40 -15.94 6.81
C SER A 84 10.18 -15.84 5.88
N LEU A 85 9.78 -16.96 5.26
CA LEU A 85 8.59 -17.06 4.43
C LEU A 85 7.30 -16.74 5.17
N SER A 86 7.12 -17.23 6.40
CA SER A 86 5.90 -16.93 7.18
C SER A 86 5.77 -15.44 7.49
N SER A 87 6.88 -14.78 7.83
CA SER A 87 6.89 -13.33 8.08
C SER A 87 6.54 -12.49 6.84
N ILE A 88 6.96 -12.93 5.65
CA ILE A 88 6.64 -12.28 4.37
C ILE A 88 5.18 -12.56 3.99
N ASP A 89 4.71 -13.79 4.16
CA ASP A 89 3.31 -14.13 3.92
C ASP A 89 2.37 -13.34 4.83
N ASP A 90 2.73 -13.11 6.10
CA ASP A 90 2.00 -12.24 7.03
C ASP A 90 2.01 -10.75 6.62
N ARG A 91 3.09 -10.28 5.98
CA ARG A 91 3.15 -8.94 5.41
C ARG A 91 2.29 -8.84 4.14
N LEU A 92 2.23 -9.89 3.34
CA LEU A 92 1.36 -9.98 2.16
C LEU A 92 -0.11 -10.14 2.54
N THR A 93 -0.45 -10.86 3.61
CA THR A 93 -1.85 -10.99 4.09
C THR A 93 -2.42 -9.65 4.50
N LYS A 94 -1.65 -8.83 5.22
CA LYS A 94 -2.02 -7.45 5.58
C LYS A 94 -2.29 -6.55 4.38
N VAL A 95 -1.67 -6.83 3.23
CA VAL A 95 -1.95 -6.10 1.98
C VAL A 95 -3.13 -6.72 1.20
N ARG A 96 -3.32 -8.04 1.30
CA ARG A 96 -4.43 -8.79 0.69
C ARG A 96 -5.78 -8.57 1.39
N ASP A 97 -5.78 -8.09 2.63
CA ASP A 97 -6.97 -7.66 3.36
C ASP A 97 -7.53 -6.30 2.89
N TYR A 98 -6.90 -5.63 1.91
CA TYR A 98 -7.61 -4.63 1.12
C TYR A 98 -8.49 -5.36 0.10
N PRO A 99 -9.81 -5.40 0.29
CA PRO A 99 -10.69 -5.97 -0.72
C PRO A 99 -10.52 -5.13 -1.97
N MET A 100 -10.34 -5.78 -3.11
CA MET A 100 -10.73 -5.20 -4.39
C MET A 100 -12.25 -5.01 -4.40
N GLU A 101 -12.76 -4.06 -3.61
CA GLU A 101 -14.12 -3.55 -3.71
C GLU A 101 -14.08 -2.28 -4.55
N LYS A 102 -14.40 -2.47 -5.84
CA LYS A 102 -15.19 -1.48 -6.56
C LYS A 102 -16.36 -1.09 -5.67
N SER A 103 -16.57 0.22 -5.52
CA SER A 103 -17.82 0.87 -5.12
C SER A 103 -18.69 0.08 -4.13
N ASP A 104 -18.71 0.50 -2.88
CA ASP A 104 -19.79 1.38 -2.46
C ASP A 104 -19.58 1.86 -1.03
N SER A 105 -19.95 3.12 -0.86
CA SER A 105 -19.99 3.86 0.39
C SER A 105 -20.57 3.04 1.54
N LYS A 106 -19.73 2.68 2.52
CA LYS A 106 -20.18 2.59 3.92
C LYS A 106 -19.30 3.42 4.83
N VAL A 107 -19.85 4.60 5.08
CA VAL A 107 -19.66 5.48 6.23
C VAL A 107 -19.31 4.67 7.49
N PHE A 108 -18.09 4.85 8.00
CA PHE A 108 -17.74 4.49 9.36
C PHE A 108 -18.12 5.65 10.27
N GLN A 109 -19.27 5.54 10.93
CA GLN A 109 -19.59 6.36 12.11
C GLN A 109 -18.82 5.78 13.29
N GLY A 110 -17.69 6.40 13.61
CA GLY A 110 -17.04 6.20 14.90
C GLY A 110 -17.86 6.87 16.01
N PRO A 111 -17.90 6.28 17.23
CA PRO A 111 -18.64 6.83 18.35
C PRO A 111 -18.02 8.14 18.82
N SER A 112 -18.90 9.11 19.06
CA SER A 112 -18.65 10.40 19.70
C SER A 112 -17.93 10.24 21.04
N LEU A 113 -16.72 10.80 21.13
CA LEU A 113 -16.14 11.20 22.42
C LEU A 113 -16.08 12.72 22.46
N GLU A 114 -17.13 13.28 23.02
CA GLU A 114 -17.19 14.65 23.52
C GLU A 114 -16.20 14.79 24.69
N SER A 115 -15.04 15.41 24.47
CA SER A 115 -14.26 16.01 25.56
C SER A 115 -13.18 16.96 25.05
N ARG A 116 -13.15 18.14 25.66
CA ARG A 116 -12.35 19.33 25.33
C ARG A 116 -10.85 19.05 25.12
N GLY A 117 -10.37 19.36 23.92
CA GLY A 117 -8.97 19.64 23.64
C GLY A 117 -8.82 20.04 22.18
N LYS A 118 -8.48 21.30 21.92
CA LYS A 118 -8.12 21.76 20.58
C LYS A 118 -6.83 21.02 20.19
N VAL A 119 -6.94 19.92 19.44
CA VAL A 119 -5.76 19.21 18.93
C VAL A 119 -5.25 20.02 17.74
N GLU A 120 -4.35 20.96 18.01
CA GLU A 120 -3.53 21.61 16.97
C GLU A 120 -2.64 20.54 16.35
N LEU A 121 -3.00 20.12 15.14
CA LEU A 121 -2.24 19.17 14.36
C LEU A 121 -1.06 19.92 13.73
N ASN A 122 0.10 19.82 14.37
CA ASN A 122 1.34 20.36 13.84
C ASN A 122 1.97 19.38 12.84
N PHE A 123 2.69 19.89 11.85
CA PHE A 123 3.42 19.08 10.86
C PHE A 123 4.92 19.29 11.01
N CYS A 124 5.70 18.25 10.73
CA CYS A 124 7.15 18.34 10.78
C CYS A 124 7.67 19.25 9.65
N PRO A 125 8.51 20.26 9.96
CA PRO A 125 9.07 21.14 8.92
C PRO A 125 10.08 20.41 8.01
N GLN A 126 10.64 19.27 8.44
CA GLN A 126 11.63 18.53 7.66
C GLN A 126 11.00 17.50 6.72
N CYS A 127 9.98 16.74 7.18
CA CYS A 127 9.41 15.63 6.41
C CYS A 127 7.91 15.74 6.14
N GLY A 128 7.24 16.76 6.67
CA GLY A 128 5.81 16.97 6.48
C GLY A 128 4.90 15.96 7.20
N SER A 129 5.45 15.07 8.04
CA SER A 129 4.62 14.10 8.77
C SER A 129 3.89 14.74 9.94
N GLN A 130 2.75 14.17 10.30
CA GLN A 130 1.89 14.68 11.36
C GLN A 130 2.56 14.49 12.72
N LEU A 131 2.68 15.58 13.47
CA LEU A 131 3.29 15.59 14.80
C LEU A 131 2.22 15.46 15.86
N ILE A 132 2.55 14.67 16.88
CA ILE A 132 1.78 14.62 18.11
C ILE A 132 2.12 15.91 18.89
N PRO A 133 1.14 16.66 19.41
CA PRO A 133 1.35 17.98 20.01
C PRO A 133 2.30 17.99 21.22
N THR A 134 2.65 16.82 21.78
CA THR A 134 3.55 16.65 22.93
C THR A 134 4.89 15.98 22.58
N ALA A 135 5.15 15.68 21.29
CA ALA A 135 6.37 14.98 20.89
C ALA A 135 7.58 15.94 20.80
N LYS A 136 8.71 15.54 21.40
CA LYS A 136 9.99 16.28 21.33
C LYS A 136 10.78 15.97 20.04
N PHE A 137 10.43 14.88 19.37
CA PHE A 137 11.06 14.42 18.14
C PHE A 137 10.00 13.93 17.16
N CYS A 138 10.25 14.10 15.87
CA CYS A 138 9.42 13.53 14.83
C CYS A 138 9.57 12.01 14.82
N HIS A 139 8.46 11.27 14.89
CA HIS A 139 8.45 9.80 14.83
C HIS A 139 8.87 9.25 13.46
N SER A 140 8.70 10.04 12.39
CA SER A 140 8.97 9.58 11.03
C SER A 140 10.41 9.83 10.57
N CYS A 141 10.99 10.99 10.91
CA CYS A 141 12.31 11.40 10.41
C CYS A 141 13.35 11.64 11.51
N GLY A 142 12.97 11.52 12.79
CA GLY A 142 13.86 11.76 13.93
C GLY A 142 14.21 13.23 14.17
N TYR A 143 13.66 14.17 13.40
CA TYR A 143 13.93 15.60 13.57
C TYR A 143 13.57 16.07 14.97
N LYS A 144 14.50 16.74 15.64
CA LYS A 144 14.30 17.31 16.97
C LYS A 144 13.44 18.56 16.87
N LEU A 145 12.24 18.49 17.42
CA LEU A 145 11.33 19.62 17.51
C LEU A 145 11.81 20.48 18.66
N THR A 146 12.49 21.57 18.31
CA THR A 146 12.90 22.58 19.29
C THR A 146 11.63 23.38 19.62
N SER A 147 11.02 23.08 20.76
CA SER A 147 9.90 23.85 21.30
C SER A 147 10.30 25.29 21.59
#